data_AF-A0A4Q3SVD4-F1
#
_entry.id   AF-A0A4Q3SVD4-F1
#
_cell.length_a   1.000
_cell.length_b   1.000
_cell.length_c   1.000
_cell.angle_alpha   90.00
_cell.angle_beta   90.00
_cell.angle_gamma   90.00
#
_symmetry.space_group_name_H-M   'P 1'
#
loop_
_entity.id
_entity.type
_entity.pdbx_description
1 polymer ?
#
loop_
_entity_poly.entity_id
_entity_poly.type
_entity_poly.pdbx_seq_one_letter_code
_entity_poly.pdbx_strand_id
1 'polypeptide(L)'
;MIYKIVLKYYILYFLTTVLPAMNLLHAQENTSSKNNVKTLNSQKVYRATFAKDPDKKMVPLKELIPDVVLDLRYASINNFVRKEMYPADTRETFLRQLPALQLKKIQAALRPAGLGLKIYDAYRPFSTTI
;
A
#
# COMPACT_ATOMS: atom_id res chain seq x y z
N MET A 1 -47.46 22.90 -23.67
CA MET A 1 -47.09 23.83 -22.57
C MET A 1 -47.08 23.15 -21.20
N ILE A 2 -48.07 22.29 -20.92
CA ILE A 2 -48.24 21.57 -19.64
C ILE A 2 -47.08 20.61 -19.33
N TYR A 3 -46.53 19.89 -20.32
CA TYR A 3 -45.45 18.92 -20.10
C TYR A 3 -44.14 19.53 -19.55
N LYS A 4 -43.82 20.79 -19.88
CA LYS A 4 -42.62 21.48 -19.36
C LYS A 4 -42.78 21.83 -17.88
N ILE A 5 -44.01 22.12 -17.47
CA ILE A 5 -44.36 22.44 -16.08
C ILE A 5 -44.28 21.16 -15.24
N VAL A 6 -44.88 20.06 -15.72
CA VAL A 6 -44.82 18.74 -15.06
C VAL A 6 -43.38 18.23 -14.94
N LEU A 7 -42.57 18.38 -15.98
CA LEU A 7 -41.16 17.99 -15.97
C LEU A 7 -40.35 18.79 -14.93
N LYS A 8 -40.62 20.09 -14.78
CA LYS A 8 -39.96 20.94 -13.78
C LYS A 8 -40.30 20.51 -12.35
N TYR A 9 -41.56 20.13 -12.10
CA TYR A 9 -41.97 19.61 -10.78
C TYR A 9 -41.38 18.22 -10.49
N TYR A 10 -41.25 17.35 -11.50
CA TYR A 10 -40.59 16.06 -11.34
C TYR A 10 -39.09 16.20 -11.06
N ILE A 11 -38.40 17.11 -11.74
CA ILE A 11 -36.98 17.42 -11.48
C ILE A 11 -36.81 18.02 -10.09
N LEU A 12 -37.71 18.93 -9.67
CA LEU A 12 -37.66 19.53 -8.34
C LEU A 12 -37.93 18.49 -7.24
N TYR A 13 -38.90 17.61 -7.45
CA TYR A 13 -39.19 16.50 -6.53
C TYR A 13 -38.01 15.52 -6.44
N PHE A 14 -37.41 15.16 -7.58
CA PHE A 14 -36.21 14.32 -7.61
C PHE A 14 -35.03 14.95 -6.86
N LEU A 15 -34.80 16.26 -7.01
CA LEU A 15 -33.76 16.96 -6.25
C LEU A 15 -34.04 16.98 -4.75
N THR A 16 -35.29 17.18 -4.32
CA THR A 16 -35.61 17.28 -2.88
C THR A 16 -35.68 15.93 -2.19
N THR A 17 -35.95 14.82 -2.90
CA THR A 17 -35.98 13.48 -2.29
C THR A 17 -34.64 12.74 -2.37
N VAL A 18 -33.81 13.00 -3.38
CA VAL A 18 -32.56 12.25 -3.59
C VAL A 18 -31.35 12.90 -2.89
N LEU A 19 -31.28 14.24 -2.81
CA LEU A 19 -30.16 14.92 -2.12
C LEU A 19 -30.08 14.71 -0.60
N PRO A 20 -31.19 14.64 0.18
CA PRO A 20 -31.08 14.42 1.63
C PRO A 20 -30.64 12.99 1.98
N ALA A 21 -30.89 12.02 1.09
CA ALA A 21 -30.48 10.63 1.28
C ALA A 21 -28.96 10.43 1.16
N MET A 22 -28.24 11.32 0.48
CA MET A 22 -26.78 11.25 0.36
C MET A 22 -26.04 11.62 1.65
N ASN A 23 -26.67 12.37 2.57
CA ASN A 23 -26.05 12.79 3.83
C ASN A 23 -26.21 11.77 4.98
N LEU A 24 -26.93 10.66 4.76
CA LEU A 24 -27.08 9.56 5.71
C LEU A 24 -26.15 8.37 5.39
N LEU A 25 -25.42 8.43 4.28
CA LEU A 25 -24.32 7.51 3.99
C LEU A 25 -23.14 7.87 4.89
N HIS A 26 -23.14 7.35 6.10
CA HIS A 26 -21.92 7.22 6.87
C HIS A 26 -20.94 6.43 6.02
N ALA A 27 -19.82 7.05 5.64
CA ALA A 27 -18.68 6.32 5.12
C ALA A 27 -18.37 5.21 6.13
N GLN A 28 -18.34 3.94 5.66
CA GLN A 28 -17.99 2.83 6.53
C GLN A 28 -16.65 3.15 7.21
N GLU A 29 -16.65 3.28 8.53
CA GLU A 29 -15.42 3.14 9.28
C GLU A 29 -14.99 1.68 9.13
N ASN A 30 -13.92 1.45 8.39
CA ASN A 30 -13.24 0.16 8.34
C ASN A 30 -12.62 -0.13 9.71
N THR A 31 -13.46 -0.45 10.70
CA THR A 31 -13.03 -0.94 12.01
C THR A 31 -12.96 -2.45 11.94
N SER A 32 -11.73 -2.93 12.16
CA SER A 32 -11.35 -4.33 12.33
C SER A 32 -11.37 -5.20 11.07
N SER A 33 -10.17 -5.28 10.48
CA SER A 33 -9.71 -6.49 9.79
C SER A 33 -10.18 -7.74 10.53
N LYS A 34 -10.68 -8.72 9.79
CA LYS A 34 -11.26 -10.00 10.24
C LYS A 34 -10.34 -10.85 11.15
N ASN A 35 -9.09 -10.42 11.30
CA ASN A 35 -8.03 -11.06 12.08
C ASN A 35 -7.61 -10.07 13.18
N ASN A 36 -7.41 -10.53 14.42
CA ASN A 36 -7.03 -9.73 15.61
C ASN A 36 -5.67 -8.97 15.52
N VAL A 37 -5.24 -8.59 14.32
CA VAL A 37 -4.00 -7.89 14.01
C VAL A 37 -4.23 -6.39 14.12
N LYS A 38 -3.57 -5.76 15.09
CA LYS A 38 -3.56 -4.29 15.23
C LYS A 38 -2.76 -3.68 14.08
N THR A 39 -3.44 -3.13 13.08
CA THR A 39 -2.81 -2.38 11.99
C THR A 39 -2.52 -0.93 12.40
N LEU A 40 -1.40 -0.38 11.95
CA LEU A 40 -1.09 1.04 12.15
C LEU A 40 -1.63 1.85 10.97
N ASN A 41 -2.61 2.72 11.22
CA ASN A 41 -3.23 3.59 10.20
C ASN A 41 -2.76 5.06 10.29
N SER A 42 -1.82 5.38 11.19
CA SER A 42 -1.35 6.75 11.43
C SER A 42 0.17 6.83 11.34
N GLN A 43 0.65 7.77 10.51
CA GLN A 43 2.08 8.05 10.40
C GLN A 43 2.69 8.49 11.73
N LYS A 44 1.95 9.24 12.56
CA LYS A 44 2.38 9.65 13.91
C LYS A 44 2.64 8.43 14.80
N VAL A 45 1.70 7.48 14.81
CA VAL A 45 1.82 6.24 15.60
C VAL A 45 2.99 5.41 15.08
N TYR A 46 3.12 5.25 13.76
CA TYR A 46 4.26 4.56 13.15
C TYR A 46 5.60 5.20 13.54
N ARG A 47 5.73 6.54 13.49
CA ARG A 47 6.93 7.27 13.92
C ARG A 47 7.27 7.00 15.39
N ALA A 48 6.26 7.00 16.28
CA ALA A 48 6.48 6.65 17.67
C ALA A 48 7.00 5.21 17.85
N THR A 49 6.58 4.27 16.99
CA THR A 49 7.07 2.88 17.09
C THR A 49 8.57 2.77 16.85
N PHE A 50 9.12 3.47 15.85
CA PHE A 50 10.55 3.40 15.57
C PHE A 50 11.39 4.41 16.35
N ALA A 51 10.77 5.40 16.98
CA ALA A 51 11.43 6.22 18.00
C ALA A 51 11.78 5.37 19.24
N LYS A 52 10.91 4.41 19.60
CA LYS A 52 11.17 3.45 20.69
C LYS A 52 12.07 2.29 20.26
N ASP A 53 11.92 1.83 19.03
CA ASP A 53 12.64 0.67 18.49
C ASP A 53 13.09 0.96 17.04
N PRO A 54 14.32 1.45 16.84
CA PRO A 54 14.82 1.84 15.52
C PRO A 54 14.71 0.74 14.45
N ASP A 55 14.73 -0.53 14.85
CA ASP A 55 14.61 -1.66 13.91
C ASP A 55 13.22 -1.72 13.25
N LYS A 56 12.21 -1.11 13.86
CA LYS A 56 10.89 -0.93 13.24
C LYS A 56 10.89 0.10 12.12
N LYS A 57 11.94 0.86 11.89
CA LYS A 57 11.96 1.80 10.75
C LYS A 57 12.00 1.01 9.44
N MET A 58 11.06 1.30 8.54
CA MET A 58 11.11 0.88 7.14
C MET A 58 12.10 1.78 6.40
N VAL A 59 13.05 1.18 5.71
CA VAL A 59 14.07 1.86 4.92
C VAL A 59 13.99 1.41 3.46
N PRO A 60 14.09 2.34 2.50
CA PRO A 60 14.10 2.01 1.07
C PRO A 60 15.38 1.26 0.71
N LEU A 61 15.24 0.16 -0.02
CA LEU A 61 16.40 -0.69 -0.35
C LEU A 61 17.35 -0.02 -1.35
N LYS A 62 16.84 0.71 -2.34
CA LYS A 62 17.67 1.39 -3.35
C LYS A 62 18.53 2.52 -2.77
N GLU A 63 18.08 3.20 -1.73
CA GLU A 63 18.91 4.20 -1.05
C GLU A 63 20.07 3.53 -0.29
N LEU A 64 19.81 2.38 0.33
CA LEU A 64 20.82 1.69 1.15
C LEU A 64 21.80 0.85 0.33
N ILE A 65 21.33 0.28 -0.78
CA ILE A 65 22.06 -0.62 -1.69
C ILE A 65 21.76 -0.20 -3.14
N PRO A 66 22.39 0.86 -3.67
CA PRO A 66 22.03 1.42 -4.98
C PRO A 66 22.13 0.44 -6.16
N ASP A 67 23.07 -0.50 -6.08
CA ASP A 67 23.35 -1.54 -7.07
C ASP A 67 22.49 -2.80 -6.91
N VAL A 68 21.56 -2.86 -5.93
CA VAL A 68 20.64 -4.00 -5.81
C VAL A 68 19.73 -4.06 -7.03
N VAL A 69 19.48 -5.27 -7.55
CA VAL A 69 18.52 -5.47 -8.62
C VAL A 69 17.15 -5.77 -8.02
N LEU A 70 16.13 -4.99 -8.38
CA LEU A 70 14.75 -5.24 -7.98
C LEU A 70 14.00 -5.88 -9.14
N ASP A 71 13.39 -7.03 -8.89
CA ASP A 71 12.51 -7.74 -9.83
C ASP A 71 11.24 -8.15 -9.07
N LEU A 72 10.49 -7.14 -8.62
CA LEU A 72 9.37 -7.29 -7.69
C LEU A 72 8.22 -8.09 -8.32
N ARG A 73 8.25 -9.42 -8.18
CA ARG A 73 7.39 -10.35 -8.94
C ARG A 73 5.90 -10.09 -8.73
N TYR A 74 5.51 -9.76 -7.50
CA TYR A 74 4.12 -9.49 -7.13
C TYR A 74 3.62 -8.09 -7.55
N ALA A 75 4.51 -7.21 -8.03
CA ALA A 75 4.16 -5.92 -8.65
C ALA A 75 3.87 -6.04 -10.16
N SER A 76 3.78 -7.25 -10.71
CA SER A 76 3.39 -7.48 -12.10
C SER A 76 2.62 -8.80 -12.20
N ILE A 77 2.12 -9.15 -13.39
CA ILE A 77 1.50 -10.46 -13.65
C ILE A 77 2.51 -11.62 -13.72
N ASN A 78 3.83 -11.33 -13.67
CA ASN A 78 4.88 -12.33 -13.66
C ASN A 78 5.09 -12.93 -12.26
N ASN A 79 4.05 -13.57 -11.74
CA ASN A 79 4.04 -14.35 -10.52
C ASN A 79 3.06 -15.52 -10.67
N PHE A 80 3.07 -16.45 -9.70
CA PHE A 80 2.26 -17.66 -9.78
C PHE A 80 0.74 -17.40 -9.73
N VAL A 81 0.30 -16.27 -9.18
CA VAL A 81 -1.11 -15.84 -9.12
C VAL A 81 -1.57 -15.24 -10.45
N ARG A 82 -0.64 -14.92 -11.37
CA ARG A 82 -0.91 -14.28 -12.68
C ARG A 82 -1.67 -12.96 -12.58
N LYS A 83 -1.58 -12.29 -11.42
CA LYS A 83 -2.26 -11.03 -11.11
C LYS A 83 -1.28 -10.07 -10.46
N GLU A 84 -1.40 -8.79 -10.76
CA GLU A 84 -0.69 -7.74 -10.02
C GLU A 84 -1.28 -7.62 -8.61
N MET A 85 -0.46 -7.91 -7.60
CA MET A 85 -0.88 -7.97 -6.20
C MET A 85 -0.52 -6.70 -5.45
N TYR A 86 0.50 -5.97 -5.88
CA TYR A 86 0.95 -4.71 -5.26
C TYR A 86 0.30 -3.51 -5.96
N PRO A 87 0.35 -2.30 -5.37
CA PRO A 87 -0.13 -1.10 -6.04
C PRO A 87 0.49 -0.92 -7.42
N ALA A 88 -0.30 -0.39 -8.36
CA ALA A 88 0.16 -0.09 -9.70
C ALA A 88 1.46 0.72 -9.66
N ASP A 89 2.35 0.44 -10.61
CA ASP A 89 3.62 1.16 -10.76
C ASP A 89 4.62 1.02 -9.60
N THR A 90 4.48 -0.02 -8.76
CA THR A 90 5.45 -0.32 -7.68
C THR A 90 6.82 -0.68 -8.26
N ARG A 91 7.77 0.27 -8.15
CA ARG A 91 9.18 0.11 -8.60
C ARG A 91 10.20 0.10 -7.48
N GLU A 92 9.77 0.46 -6.27
CA GLU A 92 10.58 0.58 -5.07
C GLU A 92 10.09 -0.38 -4.01
N THR A 93 10.97 -0.75 -3.08
CA THR A 93 10.58 -1.57 -1.94
C THR A 93 11.36 -1.20 -0.69
N PHE A 94 10.82 -1.64 0.44
CA PHE A 94 11.31 -1.29 1.76
C PHE A 94 11.57 -2.57 2.56
N LEU A 95 12.48 -2.48 3.52
CA LEU A 95 12.63 -3.47 4.57
C LEU A 95 12.72 -2.78 5.93
N ARG A 96 12.53 -3.54 7.00
CA ARG A 96 12.93 -3.10 8.33
C ARG A 96 14.43 -2.81 8.36
N GLN A 97 14.85 -1.90 9.23
CA GLN A 97 16.23 -1.40 9.25
C GLN A 97 17.26 -2.52 9.44
N LEU A 98 17.05 -3.41 10.42
CA LEU A 98 17.98 -4.50 10.70
C LEU A 98 18.22 -5.43 9.48
N PRO A 99 17.20 -6.04 8.85
CA PRO A 99 17.42 -6.89 7.68
C PRO A 99 17.99 -6.13 6.48
N ALA A 100 17.58 -4.88 6.26
CA ALA A 100 18.15 -4.05 5.19
C ALA A 100 19.68 -3.86 5.37
N LEU A 101 20.13 -3.60 6.60
CA LEU A 101 21.55 -3.48 6.92
C LEU A 101 22.31 -4.81 6.72
N GLN A 102 21.70 -5.96 6.99
CA GLN A 102 22.33 -7.25 6.72
C GLN A 102 22.43 -7.52 5.21
N LEU A 103 21.39 -7.20 4.42
CA LEU A 103 21.47 -7.29 2.96
C LEU A 103 22.58 -6.40 2.39
N LYS A 104 22.79 -5.21 2.96
CA LYS A 104 23.90 -4.33 2.55
C LYS A 104 25.27 -5.00 2.76
N LYS A 105 25.45 -5.69 3.89
CA LYS A 105 26.69 -6.43 4.16
C LYS A 105 26.87 -7.59 3.19
N ILE A 106 25.80 -8.33 2.90
CA ILE A 106 25.83 -9.43 1.94
C ILE A 106 26.17 -8.91 0.53
N GLN A 107 25.54 -7.82 0.08
CA GLN A 107 25.89 -7.18 -1.20
C GLN A 107 27.39 -6.86 -1.24
N ALA A 108 27.93 -6.24 -0.18
CA ALA A 108 29.35 -5.90 -0.12
C ALA A 108 30.26 -7.14 -0.18
N ALA A 109 29.87 -8.24 0.46
CA ALA A 109 30.60 -9.51 0.44
C ALA A 109 30.55 -10.23 -0.91
N LEU A 110 29.48 -10.04 -1.69
CA LEU A 110 29.32 -10.66 -3.01
C LEU A 110 30.09 -9.92 -4.13
N ARG A 111 30.30 -8.61 -3.98
CA ARG A 111 30.94 -7.77 -5.01
C ARG A 111 32.31 -8.27 -5.49
N PRO A 112 33.24 -8.74 -4.63
CA PRO A 112 34.54 -9.23 -5.10
C PRO A 112 34.46 -10.45 -6.04
N ALA A 113 33.37 -11.22 -5.95
CA ALA A 113 33.11 -12.36 -6.82
C ALA A 113 32.36 -11.98 -8.11
N GLY A 114 32.10 -10.69 -8.35
CA GLY A 114 31.26 -10.23 -9.47
C GLY A 114 29.79 -10.58 -9.29
N LEU A 115 29.34 -10.86 -8.06
CA LEU A 115 27.98 -11.24 -7.72
C LEU A 115 27.23 -10.08 -7.04
N GLY A 116 25.90 -10.16 -7.06
CA GLY A 116 25.03 -9.19 -6.40
C GLY A 116 23.65 -9.77 -6.09
N LEU A 117 22.90 -9.07 -5.25
CA LEU A 117 21.55 -9.44 -4.85
C LEU A 117 20.52 -9.04 -5.90
N LYS A 118 19.61 -9.97 -6.20
CA LYS A 118 18.35 -9.71 -6.91
C LYS A 118 17.19 -10.00 -5.96
N ILE A 119 16.36 -8.99 -5.72
CA ILE A 119 15.23 -9.06 -4.78
C ILE A 119 13.94 -9.27 -5.57
N TYR A 120 13.30 -10.40 -5.34
CA TYR A 120 12.00 -10.73 -5.93
C TYR A 120 10.81 -10.26 -5.10
N ASP A 121 10.99 -10.16 -3.78
CA ASP A 121 9.96 -9.71 -2.85
C ASP A 121 10.61 -9.16 -1.56
N ALA A 122 9.94 -8.19 -0.93
CA ALA A 122 10.38 -7.55 0.31
C ALA A 122 9.18 -7.03 1.12
N TYR A 123 8.92 -5.71 1.13
CA TYR A 123 7.71 -5.19 1.77
C TYR A 123 6.47 -5.66 1.01
N ARG A 124 5.63 -6.42 1.72
CA ARG A 124 4.34 -6.88 1.24
C ARG A 124 3.21 -6.04 1.87
N PRO A 125 2.37 -5.35 1.08
CA PRO A 125 1.21 -4.64 1.60
C PRO A 125 0.25 -5.59 2.32
N PHE A 126 -0.27 -5.17 3.47
CA PHE A 126 -1.16 -6.01 4.28
C PHE A 126 -2.44 -6.43 3.54
N SER A 127 -2.91 -5.63 2.58
CA SER A 127 -4.05 -5.97 1.71
C SER A 127 -3.86 -7.22 0.86
N THR A 128 -2.63 -7.73 0.75
CA THR A 128 -2.29 -8.98 0.06
C THR A 128 -2.12 -10.17 1.00
N THR A 129 -2.24 -9.94 2.31
CA THR A 129 -2.28 -10.99 3.33
C THR A 129 -3.73 -11.45 3.46
N ILE A 130 -3.97 -12.71 3.10
CA ILE A 130 -5.23 -13.44 3.32
C ILE A 130 -5.62 -13.53 4.80
#